data_AF-A0A6A3BEX4-F1
#
_entry.id   AF-A0A6A3BEX4-F1
#
_cell.length_a   1.000
_cell.length_b   1.000
_cell.length_c   1.000
_cell.angle_alpha   90.00
_cell.angle_beta   90.00
_cell.angle_gamma   90.00
#
_symmetry.space_group_name_H-M   'P 1'
#
loop_
_entity.id
_entity.type
_entity.pdbx_description
1 polymer ?
#
loop_
_entity_poly.entity_id
_entity_poly.type
_entity_poly.pdbx_seq_one_letter_code
_entity_poly.pdbx_strand_id
1 'polypeptide(L)'
;MEPPHRWQVYVTGYSLGGALATLLALELSSSKLAKCGAISVTMYSFGSPRVGNRRFAEVYNEKVKDSRRIVNHRDIIPTVPRLTGYCHVAQPVYMAAGELKDTLESMELWKDGYQGDVIGEYTPDVLVTEFA
;
A
#
# COMPACT_ATOMS: atom_id res chain seq x y z
N MET A 1 -0.31 4.43 -38.55
CA MET A 1 0.15 5.16 -37.36
C MET A 1 0.51 4.11 -36.34
N GLU A 2 1.78 4.05 -35.92
CA GLU A 2 2.11 3.20 -34.76
C GLU A 2 1.31 3.69 -33.55
N PRO A 3 0.80 2.77 -32.70
CA PRO A 3 0.18 3.19 -31.46
C PRO A 3 1.20 4.04 -30.69
N PRO A 4 0.79 5.14 -30.02
CA PRO A 4 1.72 5.91 -29.21
C PRO A 4 2.40 4.94 -28.24
N HIS A 5 3.74 4.86 -28.30
CA HIS A 5 4.49 3.96 -27.42
C HIS A 5 4.12 4.28 -25.98
N ARG A 6 3.37 3.36 -25.36
CA ARG A 6 2.90 3.50 -24.00
C ARG A 6 3.96 2.95 -23.07
N TRP A 7 4.58 3.84 -22.31
CA TRP A 7 5.58 3.45 -21.31
C TRP A 7 4.88 3.05 -20.02
N GLN A 8 5.23 1.88 -19.49
CA GLN A 8 4.89 1.52 -18.13
C GLN A 8 5.96 2.08 -17.18
N VAL A 9 5.54 2.98 -16.29
CA VAL A 9 6.43 3.62 -15.32
C VAL A 9 6.18 3.00 -13.95
N TYR A 10 7.22 2.36 -13.41
CA TYR A 10 7.20 1.82 -12.05
C TYR A 10 7.85 2.81 -11.09
N VAL A 11 7.11 3.18 -10.05
CA VAL A 11 7.58 4.06 -8.98
C VAL A 11 7.71 3.24 -7.72
N THR A 12 8.88 3.29 -7.09
CA THR A 12 9.14 2.53 -5.86
C THR A 12 9.97 3.28 -4.84
N GLY A 13 9.87 2.85 -3.58
CA GLY A 13 10.70 3.36 -2.50
C GLY A 13 10.48 2.62 -1.18
N TYR A 14 11.52 2.63 -0.34
CA TYR A 14 11.50 2.06 1.00
C TYR A 14 11.48 3.16 2.07
N SER A 15 10.76 2.94 3.17
CA SER A 15 10.69 3.87 4.30
C SER A 15 10.22 5.27 3.84
N LEU A 16 10.94 6.35 4.18
CA LEU A 16 10.67 7.70 3.66
C LEU A 16 10.67 7.75 2.13
N GLY A 17 11.48 6.93 1.46
CA GLY A 17 11.45 6.79 0.01
C GLY A 17 10.10 6.28 -0.51
N GLY A 18 9.40 5.45 0.24
CA GLY A 18 8.03 5.01 -0.09
C GLY A 18 7.00 6.15 -0.01
N ALA A 19 7.20 7.09 0.93
CA ALA A 19 6.39 8.29 1.01
C ALA A 19 6.63 9.21 -0.21
N LEU A 20 7.90 9.39 -0.60
CA LEU A 20 8.25 10.17 -1.79
C LEU A 20 7.75 9.51 -3.08
N ALA A 21 7.86 8.18 -3.18
CA ALA A 21 7.33 7.39 -4.29
C ALA A 21 5.80 7.59 -4.43
N THR A 22 5.09 7.65 -3.31
CA THR A 22 3.65 7.95 -3.30
C THR A 22 3.37 9.34 -3.89
N LEU A 23 4.10 10.38 -3.48
CA LEU A 23 3.92 11.73 -4.01
C LEU A 23 4.22 11.81 -5.51
N LEU A 24 5.33 11.21 -5.95
CA LEU A 24 5.73 11.18 -7.35
C LEU A 24 4.74 10.42 -8.22
N ALA A 25 4.20 9.28 -7.75
CA ALA A 25 3.20 8.52 -8.49
C ALA A 25 1.92 9.34 -8.75
N LEU A 26 1.50 10.15 -7.79
CA LEU A 26 0.36 11.05 -7.96
C LEU A 26 0.64 12.16 -8.98
N GLU A 27 1.83 12.75 -8.93
CA GLU A 27 2.27 13.79 -9.86
C GLU A 27 2.33 13.25 -11.29
N LEU A 28 2.96 12.10 -11.50
CA LEU A 28 3.06 11.44 -12.81
C LEU A 28 1.68 11.07 -13.35
N SER A 29 0.79 10.53 -12.52
CA SER A 29 -0.57 10.15 -12.93
C SER A 29 -1.45 11.36 -13.26
N SER A 30 -1.08 12.55 -12.76
CA SER A 30 -1.78 13.81 -13.04
C SER A 30 -1.18 14.59 -14.24
N SER A 31 -0.04 14.14 -14.76
CA SER A 31 0.71 14.79 -15.84
C SER A 31 -0.01 14.72 -17.19
N LYS A 32 0.41 15.57 -18.14
CA LYS A 32 -0.10 15.53 -19.53
C LYS A 32 0.21 14.19 -20.21
N LEU A 33 1.35 13.58 -19.88
CA LEU A 33 1.78 12.30 -20.44
C LEU A 33 0.84 11.16 -20.05
N ALA A 34 0.37 11.14 -18.80
CA ALA A 34 -0.63 10.17 -18.37
C ALA A 34 -1.99 10.45 -19.04
N LYS A 35 -2.40 11.72 -19.13
CA LYS A 35 -3.67 12.12 -19.74
C LYS A 35 -3.78 11.81 -21.23
N CYS A 36 -2.67 11.89 -21.98
CA CYS A 36 -2.65 11.49 -23.40
C CYS A 36 -2.37 9.98 -23.60
N GLY A 37 -2.27 9.21 -22.51
CA GLY A 37 -2.06 7.76 -22.56
C GLY A 37 -0.65 7.32 -22.97
N ALA A 38 0.32 8.24 -22.96
CA ALA A 38 1.72 7.97 -23.27
C ALA A 38 2.44 7.22 -22.15
N ILE A 39 1.97 7.37 -20.90
CA ILE A 39 2.46 6.60 -19.76
C ILE A 39 1.32 5.97 -18.96
N SER A 40 1.59 4.83 -18.36
CA SER A 40 0.80 4.21 -17.29
C SER A 40 1.68 4.04 -16.06
N VAL A 41 1.15 4.36 -14.87
CA VAL A 41 1.91 4.41 -13.62
C VAL A 41 1.51 3.25 -12.72
N THR A 42 2.50 2.49 -12.26
CA THR A 42 2.37 1.49 -11.19
C THR A 42 3.21 1.91 -10.00
N MET A 43 2.66 1.84 -8.79
CA MET A 43 3.38 2.19 -7.55
C MET A 43 3.52 1.01 -6.61
N TYR A 44 4.73 0.77 -6.14
CA TYR A 44 5.02 -0.14 -5.03
C TYR A 44 5.77 0.61 -3.94
N SER A 45 5.33 0.55 -2.69
CA SER A 45 6.09 1.10 -1.57
C SER A 45 6.36 0.03 -0.54
N PHE A 46 7.48 0.13 0.17
CA PHE A 46 7.91 -0.86 1.15
C PHE A 46 8.15 -0.15 2.49
N GLY A 47 7.46 -0.58 3.55
CA GLY A 47 7.61 0.03 4.87
C GLY A 47 7.36 1.55 4.88
N SER A 48 6.42 2.04 4.06
CA SER A 48 6.15 3.47 3.92
C SER A 48 5.30 4.00 5.07
N PRO A 49 5.61 5.19 5.63
CA PRO A 49 4.72 5.88 6.56
C PRO A 49 3.47 6.40 5.82
N ARG A 50 2.48 6.88 6.58
CA ARG A 50 1.33 7.59 6.01
C ARG A 50 1.77 8.95 5.47
N VAL A 51 1.26 9.31 4.30
CA VAL A 51 1.77 10.46 3.52
C VAL A 51 0.90 11.71 3.67
N GLY A 52 -0.42 11.54 3.77
CA GLY A 52 -1.34 12.66 3.84
C GLY A 52 -2.64 12.29 4.56
N ASN A 53 -3.55 13.25 4.63
CA ASN A 53 -4.85 13.08 5.28
C ASN A 53 -5.85 12.27 4.42
N ARG A 54 -7.07 12.08 4.94
CA ARG A 54 -8.14 11.39 4.22
C ARG A 54 -8.39 11.94 2.81
N ARG A 55 -8.45 13.26 2.66
CA ARG A 55 -8.69 13.90 1.36
C ARG A 55 -7.58 13.60 0.36
N PHE A 56 -6.33 13.61 0.81
CA PHE A 56 -5.19 13.20 0.00
C PHE A 56 -5.33 11.73 -0.44
N ALA A 57 -5.68 10.82 0.48
CA ALA A 57 -5.82 9.40 0.17
C ALA A 57 -6.95 9.12 -0.85
N GLU A 58 -8.07 9.83 -0.73
CA GLU A 58 -9.18 9.76 -1.70
C GLU A 58 -8.71 10.18 -3.11
N VAL A 59 -8.05 11.34 -3.22
CA VAL A 59 -7.51 11.84 -4.51
C VAL A 59 -6.45 10.89 -5.07
N TYR A 60 -5.57 10.36 -4.21
CA TYR A 60 -4.55 9.41 -4.63
C TYR A 60 -5.17 8.13 -5.20
N ASN A 61 -6.10 7.50 -4.48
CA ASN A 61 -6.75 6.26 -4.91
C ASN A 61 -7.65 6.47 -6.14
N GLU A 62 -8.08 7.70 -6.40
CA GLU A 62 -8.74 8.05 -7.66
C GLU A 62 -7.76 8.06 -8.84
N LYS A 63 -6.57 8.63 -8.68
CA LYS A 63 -5.61 8.86 -9.76
C LYS A 63 -4.65 7.70 -10.01
N VAL A 64 -4.16 7.03 -8.95
CA VAL A 64 -3.14 5.98 -9.02
C VAL A 64 -3.78 4.62 -8.75
N LYS A 65 -4.46 4.09 -9.77
CA LYS A 65 -5.24 2.85 -9.65
C LYS A 65 -4.40 1.62 -9.39
N ASP A 66 -3.22 1.55 -9.99
CA ASP A 66 -2.30 0.44 -9.81
C ASP A 66 -1.24 0.81 -8.76
N SER A 67 -1.59 0.63 -7.49
CA SER A 67 -0.71 0.92 -6.36
C SER A 67 -0.84 -0.10 -5.25
N ARG A 68 0.30 -0.48 -4.65
CA ARG A 68 0.39 -1.43 -3.53
C ARG A 68 1.38 -0.95 -2.49
N ARG A 69 1.04 -1.19 -1.21
CA ARG A 69 1.96 -0.96 -0.09
C ARG A 69 2.36 -2.28 0.52
N ILE A 70 3.63 -2.62 0.43
CA ILE A 70 4.20 -3.80 1.05
C ILE A 70 4.54 -3.46 2.50
N VAL A 71 3.95 -4.22 3.42
CA VAL A 71 4.10 -4.03 4.86
C VAL A 71 4.76 -5.28 5.45
N ASN A 72 5.92 -5.10 6.07
CA ASN A 72 6.62 -6.20 6.72
C ASN A 72 6.03 -6.46 8.11
N HIS A 73 5.97 -7.74 8.49
CA HIS A 73 5.67 -8.12 9.86
C HIS A 73 6.65 -7.42 10.83
N ARG A 74 6.12 -6.84 11.92
CA ARG A 74 6.86 -6.05 12.94
C ARG A 74 7.46 -4.73 12.46
N ASP A 75 7.16 -4.26 11.25
CA ASP A 75 7.56 -2.92 10.82
C ASP A 75 6.65 -1.85 11.42
N ILE A 76 7.24 -0.95 12.21
CA ILE A 76 6.54 0.16 12.85
C ILE A 76 6.33 1.36 11.93
N ILE A 77 7.08 1.47 10.82
CA ILE A 77 7.09 2.67 9.98
C ILE A 77 5.71 2.92 9.35
N PRO A 78 4.95 1.93 8.87
CA PRO A 78 3.58 2.15 8.43
C PRO A 78 2.64 2.65 9.53
N THR A 79 2.97 2.45 10.81
CA THR A 79 2.12 2.90 11.92
C THR A 79 2.27 4.41 12.21
N VAL A 80 3.28 5.06 11.64
CA VAL A 80 3.56 6.49 11.86
C VAL A 80 3.14 7.35 10.66
N PRO A 81 2.79 8.63 10.88
CA PRO A 81 2.53 9.28 12.18
C PRO A 81 1.23 8.78 12.85
N ARG A 82 1.25 8.62 14.18
CA ARG A 82 0.06 8.30 15.01
C ARG A 82 -0.67 9.60 15.38
N LEU A 83 -2.01 9.56 15.48
CA LEU A 83 -2.88 10.62 16.03
C LEU A 83 -2.99 11.95 15.26
N THR A 84 -2.62 12.00 13.97
CA THR A 84 -2.58 13.27 13.21
C THR A 84 -3.56 13.38 12.03
N GLY A 85 -4.53 12.46 11.92
CA GLY A 85 -5.50 12.44 10.80
C GLY A 85 -4.91 12.00 9.45
N TYR A 86 -3.72 11.39 9.48
CA TYR A 86 -3.08 10.81 8.30
C TYR A 86 -3.70 9.45 7.97
N CYS A 87 -3.89 9.18 6.69
CA CYS A 87 -4.47 7.94 6.18
C CYS A 87 -3.48 7.25 5.25
N HIS A 88 -3.53 5.92 5.21
CA HIS A 88 -2.83 5.19 4.16
C HIS A 88 -3.53 5.38 2.82
N VAL A 89 -2.71 5.42 1.78
CA VAL A 89 -3.16 5.24 0.40
C VAL A 89 -3.03 3.77 0.00
N ALA A 90 -3.70 3.37 -1.08
CA ALA A 90 -3.56 2.05 -1.70
C ALA A 90 -3.84 0.85 -0.78
N GLN A 91 -3.95 -0.34 -1.39
CA GLN A 91 -4.15 -1.59 -0.65
C GLN A 91 -2.83 -2.07 -0.01
N PRO A 92 -2.84 -2.48 1.27
CA PRO A 92 -1.68 -3.13 1.88
C PRO A 92 -1.54 -4.57 1.39
N VAL A 93 -0.30 -5.01 1.24
CA VAL A 93 0.10 -6.41 1.07
C VAL A 93 1.04 -6.73 2.21
N TYR A 94 0.62 -7.62 3.11
CA TYR A 94 1.40 -7.98 4.29
C TYR A 94 2.32 -9.15 3.96
N MET A 95 3.62 -9.00 4.26
CA MET A 95 4.59 -10.09 4.15
C MET A 95 4.68 -10.81 5.49
N ALA A 96 4.33 -12.10 5.50
CA ALA A 96 4.58 -12.99 6.63
C ALA A 96 6.03 -13.51 6.57
N ALA A 97 6.69 -13.55 7.73
CA ALA A 97 7.95 -14.30 7.87
C ALA A 97 7.58 -15.78 8.04
N GLY A 98 7.90 -16.61 7.06
CA GLY A 98 7.57 -18.03 7.12
C GLY A 98 8.55 -18.82 7.98
N GLU A 99 8.03 -19.62 8.91
CA GLU A 99 8.28 -21.06 8.85
C GLU A 99 6.93 -21.75 8.56
N LEU A 100 6.92 -22.62 7.54
CA LEU A 100 5.72 -23.26 6.96
C LEU A 100 5.00 -24.26 7.92
N LYS A 101 5.40 -24.34 9.19
CA LYS A 101 4.90 -25.32 10.18
C LYS A 101 3.90 -24.75 11.17
N ASP A 102 3.95 -23.46 11.47
CA ASP A 102 3.17 -22.86 12.58
C ASP A 102 1.76 -22.42 12.17
N THR A 103 1.42 -22.57 10.89
CA THR A 103 0.12 -22.15 10.33
C THR A 103 -1.05 -23.02 10.77
N LEU A 104 -0.82 -24.24 11.25
CA LEU A 104 -1.88 -25.17 11.66
C LEU A 104 -2.27 -25.07 13.15
N GLU A 105 -1.39 -24.56 14.02
CA GLU A 105 -1.66 -24.50 15.48
C GLU A 105 -2.49 -23.28 15.90
N SER A 106 -2.61 -22.25 15.04
CA SER A 106 -3.24 -20.97 15.41
C SER A 106 -4.77 -20.93 15.22
N MET A 107 -5.40 -22.02 14.77
CA MET A 107 -6.84 -22.06 14.44
C MET A 107 -7.77 -22.13 15.66
N GLU A 108 -7.30 -22.34 16.89
CA GLU A 108 -8.18 -22.59 18.06
C GLU A 108 -8.51 -21.36 18.93
N LEU A 109 -8.03 -20.15 18.62
CA LEU A 109 -8.04 -19.03 19.59
C LEU A 109 -9.00 -17.86 19.35
N TRP A 110 -9.97 -17.96 18.43
CA TRP A 110 -10.82 -16.82 18.06
C TRP A 110 -12.28 -17.01 18.49
N LYS A 111 -12.63 -16.58 19.70
CA LYS A 111 -14.00 -16.64 20.24
C LYS A 111 -14.48 -15.29 20.81
N ASP A 112 -14.21 -14.20 20.12
CA ASP A 112 -14.57 -12.85 20.58
C ASP A 112 -14.87 -11.95 19.37
N GLY A 113 -16.14 -11.84 19.00
CA GLY A 113 -16.60 -11.11 17.81
C GLY A 113 -16.49 -9.58 17.91
N TYR A 114 -15.28 -9.03 17.80
CA TYR A 114 -15.04 -7.58 17.73
C TYR A 114 -14.53 -7.16 16.34
N GLN A 115 -15.32 -6.35 15.63
CA GLN A 115 -15.09 -5.95 14.24
C GLN A 115 -14.74 -4.45 14.20
N GLY A 116 -13.46 -4.13 14.35
CA GLY A 116 -12.91 -2.78 14.20
C GLY A 116 -11.48 -2.87 13.67
N ASP A 117 -11.07 -1.94 12.81
CA ASP A 117 -9.75 -1.88 12.17
C ASP A 117 -8.63 -1.73 13.22
N VAL A 118 -8.23 -2.84 13.84
CA VAL A 118 -7.08 -2.98 14.74
C VAL A 118 -5.90 -3.60 13.98
N ILE A 119 -5.69 -3.20 12.73
CA ILE A 119 -4.59 -3.65 11.86
C ILE A 119 -3.61 -2.51 11.56
N GLY A 120 -3.41 -1.63 12.54
CA GLY A 120 -2.47 -0.51 12.48
C GLY A 120 -1.58 -0.33 13.71
N GLU A 121 -1.76 -1.13 14.77
CA GLU A 121 -0.96 -1.04 16.01
C GLU A 121 -0.22 -2.32 16.41
N TYR A 122 -0.58 -3.44 15.82
CA TYR A 122 0.14 -4.70 15.89
C TYR A 122 -0.22 -5.43 14.61
N THR A 123 0.76 -5.92 13.84
CA THR A 123 0.46 -6.86 12.74
C THR A 123 -0.02 -8.13 13.44
N PRO A 124 -1.31 -8.50 13.41
CA PRO A 124 -1.70 -9.82 13.90
C PRO A 124 -1.02 -10.84 12.98
N ASP A 125 -0.58 -11.97 13.55
CA ASP A 125 0.25 -12.93 12.84
C ASP A 125 -0.39 -13.56 11.59
N VAL A 126 -1.68 -13.36 11.30
CA VAL A 126 -2.33 -13.94 10.12
C VAL A 126 -3.50 -13.06 9.63
N LEU A 127 -3.51 -12.71 8.34
CA LEU A 127 -4.54 -13.18 7.39
C LEU A 127 -4.33 -12.66 5.95
N VAL A 128 -4.40 -13.63 5.05
CA VAL A 128 -4.29 -13.59 3.59
C VAL A 128 -5.64 -13.16 3.00
N THR A 129 -5.63 -12.39 1.91
CA THR A 129 -6.72 -12.45 0.93
C THR A 129 -6.16 -13.04 -0.35
N GLU A 130 -6.70 -14.19 -0.71
CA GLU A 130 -6.38 -15.00 -1.87
C GLU A 130 -6.47 -14.20 -3.18
N PHE A 131 -5.61 -14.56 -4.13
CA PHE A 131 -5.75 -14.18 -5.52
C PHE A 131 -6.89 -15.01 -6.15
N ALA A 132 -7.92 -14.34 -6.64
CA ALA A 132 -8.80 -14.85 -7.69
C ALA A 132 -8.91 -13.78 -8.78
#